data_AF-A0AAU4RWM8-F1
#
_entry.id   AF-A0AAU4RWM8-F1
#
_cell.length_a   1.000
_cell.length_b   1.000
_cell.length_c   1.000
_cell.angle_alpha   90.00
_cell.angle_beta   90.00
_cell.angle_gamma   90.00
#
_symmetry.space_group_name_H-M   'P 1'
#
loop_
_entity.id
_entity.type
_entity.pdbx_description
1 polymer ?
#
loop_
_entity_poly.entity_id
_entity_poly.type
_entity_poly.pdbx_seq_one_letter_code
_entity_poly.pdbx_strand_id
1 'polypeptide(L)' 'MSDDFQDRMFKASEAVYEAIERGEVRDVEAELLKAQFEASDE' A
#
# COMPACT_ATOMS: atom_id res chain seq x y z
N MET A 1 -17.06 3.14 8.68
CA MET A 1 -15.85 3.45 7.89
C MET A 1 -16.34 4.04 6.59
N SER A 2 -15.83 5.21 6.17
CA SER A 2 -16.27 5.84 4.92
C SER A 2 -15.72 5.05 3.73
N ASP A 3 -16.52 4.93 2.66
CA ASP A 3 -16.11 4.29 1.41
C ASP A 3 -14.78 4.86 0.86
N ASP A 4 -14.54 6.15 1.12
CA ASP A 4 -13.32 6.87 0.73
C ASP A 4 -12.03 6.31 1.36
N PHE A 5 -12.11 5.79 2.59
CA PHE A 5 -10.96 5.18 3.26
C PHE A 5 -10.63 3.80 2.68
N GLN A 6 -11.66 2.99 2.36
CA GLN A 6 -11.46 1.68 1.74
C GLN A 6 -10.89 1.81 0.33
N ASP A 7 -11.36 2.79 -0.44
CA ASP A 7 -10.85 3.06 -1.79
C ASP A 7 -9.37 3.48 -1.78
N ARG A 8 -8.95 4.32 -0.82
CA ARG A 8 -7.55 4.71 -0.64
C ARG A 8 -6.66 3.52 -0.28
N MET A 9 -7.10 2.71 0.67
CA MET A 9 -6.37 1.49 1.06
C MET A 9 -6.25 0.48 -0.08
N PHE A 10 -7.30 0.33 -0.89
CA PHE A 10 -7.28 -0.56 -2.04
C PHE A 10 -6.23 -0.12 -3.08
N LYS A 11 -6.22 1.16 -3.46
CA LYS A 11 -5.24 1.70 -4.42
C LYS A 11 -3.80 1.62 -3.91
N ALA A 12 -3.58 1.90 -2.63
CA ALA A 12 -2.26 1.77 -2.00
C ALA A 12 -1.78 0.31 -2.04
N SER A 13 -2.67 -0.64 -1.76
CA SER A 13 -2.36 -2.07 -1.79
C SER A 13 -2.03 -2.57 -3.20
N GLU A 14 -2.76 -2.09 -4.21
CA GLU A 14 -2.54 -2.42 -5.63
C GLU A 14 -1.18 -1.90 -6.12
N ALA A 15 -0.81 -0.66 -5.76
CA ALA A 15 0.48 -0.09 -6.11
C ALA A 15 1.65 -0.88 -5.52
N VAL A 16 1.53 -1.34 -4.26
CA VAL A 16 2.54 -2.20 -3.64
C VAL A 16 2.62 -3.56 -4.36
N TYR A 17 1.47 -4.15 -4.72
CA TYR A 17 1.44 -5.43 -5.42
C TYR A 17 2.10 -5.36 -6.81
N GLU A 18 1.82 -4.32 -7.59
CA GLU A 18 2.48 -4.12 -8.89
C GLU A 18 4.00 -3.95 -8.74
N ALA A 19 4.46 -3.23 -7.71
CA ALA A 19 5.88 -3.07 -7.45
C ALA A 19 6.57 -4.41 -7.09
N ILE A 20 5.86 -5.31 -6.41
CA ILE A 20 6.32 -6.68 -6.11
C ILE A 20 6.43 -7.49 -7.41
N GLU A 21 5.39 -7.50 -8.26
CA GLU A 21 5.40 -8.24 -9.53
C GLU A 21 6.50 -7.76 -10.49
N ARG A 22 6.80 -6.46 -10.48
CA ARG A 22 7.89 -5.88 -11.29
C ARG A 22 9.28 -6.17 -10.71
N GLY A 23 9.37 -6.76 -9.52
CA GLY A 23 10.64 -7.00 -8.83
C GLY A 23 11.34 -5.72 -8.38
N GLU A 24 10.60 -4.60 -8.30
CA GLU A 24 11.09 -3.29 -7.86
C GLU A 24 11.13 -3.20 -6.32
N VAL A 25 10.47 -4.15 -5.63
CA VAL A 25 10.46 -4.28 -4.18
C VAL A 25 11.57 -5.22 -3.72
N ARG A 26 12.55 -4.67 -3.00
CA ARG A 26 13.63 -5.43 -2.36
C ARG A 26 13.19 -6.13 -1.07
N ASP A 27 12.21 -5.55 -0.37
CA ASP A 27 11.69 -6.05 0.89
C ASP A 27 10.18 -5.74 1.01
N VAL A 28 9.36 -6.78 0.84
CA VAL A 28 7.90 -6.70 0.77
C VAL A 28 7.28 -6.27 2.10
N GLU A 29 7.87 -6.71 3.22
CA GLU A 29 7.37 -6.38 4.55
C GLU A 29 7.54 -4.89 4.86
N ALA A 30 8.67 -4.31 4.44
CA ALA A 30 8.95 -2.89 4.64
C ALA A 30 7.99 -1.99 3.84
N GLU A 31 7.69 -2.33 2.59
CA GLU A 31 6.77 -1.54 1.74
C GLU A 31 5.31 -1.62 2.21
N LEU A 32 4.86 -2.79 2.66
CA LEU A 32 3.51 -2.94 3.24
C LEU A 32 3.36 -2.17 4.55
N LEU A 33 4.39 -2.18 5.41
CA LEU A 33 4.38 -1.43 6.67
C LEU A 33 4.36 0.08 6.40
N LYS A 34 5.13 0.54 5.41
CA LYS A 34 5.17 1.94 4.97
C LYS A 34 3.82 2.38 4.40
N ALA A 35 3.20 1.59 3.54
CA ALA A 35 1.88 1.89 2.98
C ALA A 35 0.80 1.99 4.07
N GLN A 36 0.84 1.13 5.09
CA GLN A 36 -0.05 1.24 6.25
C GLN A 36 0.19 2.50 7.07
N PHE A 37 1.45 2.93 7.21
CA PHE A 37 1.82 4.14 7.94
C PHE A 37 1.33 5.40 7.21
N GLU A 38 1.58 5.49 5.91
CA GLU A 38 1.14 6.61 5.06
C GLU A 38 -0.38 6.75 5.02
N ALA A 39 -1.11 5.63 4.99
CA ALA A 39 -2.56 5.63 5.03
C ALA A 39 -3.17 5.97 6.41
N SER A 40 -2.37 5.93 7.48
CA SER A 40 -2.81 6.25 8.84
C SER A 40 -2.50 7.69 9.27
N ASP A 41 -1.56 8.36 8.59
CA ASP A 41 -1.13 9.73 8.88
C ASP A 41 -1.97 10.80 8.13
N GLU A 42 -2.97 10.39 7.36
CA GLU A 42 -3.85 11.22 6.52
C GLU A 42 -5.31 11.26 7.02
#